data_AF-A0A2K0W813-F1
#
_entry.id   AF-A0A2K0W813-F1
#
_cell.length_a   1.000
_cell.length_b   1.000
_cell.length_c   1.000
_cell.angle_alpha   90.00
_cell.angle_beta   90.00
_cell.angle_gamma   90.00
#
_symmetry.space_group_name_H-M   'P 1'
#
loop_
_entity.id
_entity.type
_entity.pdbx_description
1 polymer ?
#
loop_
_entity_poly.entity_id
_entity_poly.type
_entity_poly.pdbx_seq_one_letter_code
_entity_poly.pdbx_strand_id
1 'polypeptide(L)'
;MESTTFAISYGLSFAAISSLVVYTYLHNGKQIWQQWRNSTNEKPDIHMKLMRKYKEAPTWWYMTLFAVMLLIGFYTVLGYPTNLSWWAFLLAIAISFGFSLPIGIIQAVTNTQIGLNVLTEFIYGYLQPGRPLALMMAQSLRFVSDLKFGHYMKIPPRTMFLSQVVATTFSCFIQIVVLNLSLKSIPGVCEQPPFTCPGGRVFFAASVIWGLLGPARMFSPGQVYSGLFVFFILGAITPIVIYVLAKRWPRSPVRYLMAPLIFGGAGAIPPATPLNYLSWGIVGFVFQFWIKKRHFRWWTRLNFLTSSALDLGLALATLFIFFAFTLHGVDPPSWWGNNIVTSTMDVQGTAIQAHVPDGERFGPENW
;
A
#
# COMPACT_ATOMS: atom_id res chain seq x y z
N MET A 1 -18.56 15.85 -2.98
CA MET A 1 -18.07 16.19 -1.64
C MET A 1 -17.26 15.02 -1.14
N GLU A 2 -15.99 15.24 -0.82
CA GLU A 2 -15.20 14.20 -0.16
C GLU A 2 -15.79 13.94 1.22
N SER A 3 -15.93 12.67 1.60
CA SER A 3 -16.28 12.35 2.99
C SER A 3 -15.15 12.82 3.90
N THR A 4 -15.49 13.27 5.11
CA THR A 4 -14.51 13.63 6.15
C THR A 4 -13.48 12.53 6.38
N THR A 5 -13.90 11.27 6.25
CA THR A 5 -13.05 10.07 6.27
C THR A 5 -11.95 10.11 5.20
N PHE A 6 -12.26 10.56 3.99
CA PHE A 6 -11.31 10.63 2.88
C PHE A 6 -10.23 11.69 3.14
N ALA A 7 -10.65 12.87 3.60
CA ALA A 7 -9.73 13.95 3.96
C ALA A 7 -8.81 13.54 5.12
N ILE A 8 -9.34 12.93 6.18
CA ILE A 8 -8.53 12.44 7.31
C ILE A 8 -7.55 11.35 6.85
N SER A 9 -7.97 10.43 5.96
CA SER A 9 -7.09 9.38 5.44
C SER A 9 -5.90 9.96 4.67
N TYR A 10 -6.11 10.99 3.84
CA TYR A 10 -5.01 11.69 3.17
C TYR A 10 -4.09 12.41 4.17
N GLY A 11 -4.66 13.06 5.19
CA GLY A 11 -3.87 13.68 6.26
C GLY A 11 -2.98 12.67 6.98
N LEU A 12 -3.54 11.51 7.35
CA LEU A 12 -2.79 10.41 7.95
C LEU A 12 -1.73 9.85 7.00
N SER A 13 -1.99 9.77 5.70
CA SER A 13 -1.00 9.36 4.70
C SER A 13 0.18 10.33 4.64
N PHE A 14 -0.06 11.64 4.67
CA PHE A 14 1.00 12.67 4.75
C PHE A 14 1.82 12.57 6.02
N ALA A 15 1.16 12.34 7.16
CA ALA A 15 1.84 12.09 8.43
C ALA A 15 2.67 10.79 8.40
N ALA A 16 2.18 9.75 7.73
CA ALA A 16 2.87 8.46 7.60
C ALA A 16 4.16 8.59 6.79
N ILE A 17 4.13 9.32 5.68
CA ILE A 17 5.31 9.53 4.81
C ILE A 17 6.39 10.37 5.51
N SER A 18 5.99 11.49 6.12
CA SER A 18 6.93 12.34 6.87
C SER A 18 7.52 11.61 8.07
N SER A 19 6.67 10.90 8.83
CA SER A 19 7.14 10.11 9.97
C SER A 19 8.05 8.96 9.56
N LEU A 20 7.80 8.31 8.41
CA LEU A 20 8.65 7.26 7.85
C LEU A 20 10.09 7.77 7.63
N VAL A 21 10.26 8.92 6.98
CA VAL A 21 11.58 9.49 6.68
C VAL A 21 12.32 9.81 7.97
N VAL A 22 11.67 10.53 8.89
CA VAL A 22 12.28 10.96 10.15
C VAL A 22 12.59 9.78 11.06
N TYR A 23 11.67 8.82 11.18
CA TYR A 23 11.87 7.60 11.97
C TYR A 23 13.05 6.79 11.46
N THR A 24 13.13 6.57 10.15
CA THR A 24 14.21 5.80 9.50
C THR A 24 15.55 6.50 9.70
N TYR A 25 15.59 7.83 9.56
CA TYR A 25 16.80 8.60 9.81
C TYR A 25 17.29 8.48 11.27
N LEU A 26 16.39 8.64 12.25
CA LEU A 26 16.73 8.60 13.68
C LEU A 26 17.15 7.22 14.17
N HIS A 27 16.43 6.16 13.79
CA HIS A 27 16.65 4.81 14.33
C HIS A 27 17.64 4.00 13.50
N ASN A 28 17.57 4.10 12.17
CA ASN A 28 18.27 3.22 11.26
C ASN A 28 19.36 3.94 10.46
N GLY A 29 19.46 5.28 10.49
CA GLY A 29 20.41 6.04 9.68
C GLY A 29 21.87 5.60 9.84
N LYS A 30 22.32 5.36 11.08
CA LYS A 30 23.69 4.87 11.34
C LYS A 30 23.91 3.45 10.80
N GLN A 31 22.92 2.57 10.95
CA GLN A 31 23.00 1.19 10.45
C GLN A 31 23.02 1.16 8.93
N ILE A 32 22.17 1.96 8.28
CA ILE A 32 22.13 2.11 6.82
C ILE A 32 23.50 2.57 6.31
N TRP A 33 24.09 3.58 6.94
CA TRP A 33 25.39 4.10 6.51
C TRP A 33 26.53 3.08 6.72
N GLN A 34 26.50 2.35 7.83
CA GLN A 34 27.46 1.27 8.09
C GLN A 34 27.31 0.12 7.09
N GLN A 35 26.09 -0.33 6.79
CA GLN A 35 25.84 -1.39 5.81
C GLN A 35 26.17 -0.94 4.39
N TRP A 36 25.88 0.31 4.03
CA TRP A 36 26.29 0.89 2.76
C TRP A 36 27.82 0.80 2.58
N ARG A 37 28.57 1.20 3.62
CA ARG A 37 30.04 1.17 3.63
C ARG A 37 30.63 -0.24 3.68
N ASN A 38 29.96 -1.17 4.37
CA ASN A 38 30.44 -2.53 4.59
C ASN A 38 29.89 -3.56 3.60
N SER A 39 29.04 -3.15 2.66
CA SER A 39 28.34 -4.03 1.70
C SER A 39 29.27 -5.02 0.97
N THR A 40 30.54 -4.66 0.75
CA THR A 40 31.53 -5.52 0.08
C THR A 40 32.31 -6.43 1.05
N ASN A 41 32.41 -6.07 2.33
CA ASN A 41 33.30 -6.73 3.31
C ASN A 41 32.55 -7.37 4.50
N GLU A 42 31.23 -7.54 4.38
CA GLU A 42 30.42 -8.14 5.44
C GLU A 42 30.80 -9.61 5.69
N LYS A 43 30.90 -10.00 6.96
CA LYS A 43 31.22 -11.38 7.33
C LYS A 43 30.11 -12.31 6.81
N PRO A 44 30.45 -13.37 6.06
CA PRO A 44 29.44 -14.26 5.49
C PRO A 44 28.70 -15.03 6.61
N ASP A 45 27.40 -14.77 6.73
CA ASP A 45 26.48 -15.58 7.53
C ASP A 45 26.48 -17.04 7.05
N ILE A 46 26.01 -17.96 7.90
CA ILE A 46 25.80 -19.38 7.58
C ILE A 46 25.03 -19.53 6.27
N HIS A 47 23.97 -18.75 6.04
CA HIS A 47 23.23 -18.78 4.78
C HIS A 47 24.09 -18.40 3.57
N MET A 48 24.90 -17.34 3.69
CA MET A 48 25.84 -16.94 2.63
C MET A 48 26.88 -18.03 2.37
N LYS A 49 27.39 -18.69 3.41
CA LYS A 49 28.33 -19.81 3.27
C LYS A 49 27.71 -20.99 2.50
N LEU A 50 26.46 -21.34 2.81
CA LEU A 50 25.75 -22.40 2.08
C LEU A 50 25.44 -21.98 0.63
N MET A 51 25.13 -20.71 0.40
CA MET A 51 24.81 -20.19 -0.94
C MET A 51 26.02 -20.05 -1.86
N ARG A 52 27.26 -20.01 -1.33
CA ARG A 52 28.51 -19.97 -2.14
C ARG A 52 28.65 -21.12 -3.14
N LYS A 53 27.95 -22.24 -2.93
CA LYS A 53 27.92 -23.37 -3.88
C LYS A 53 27.24 -22.99 -5.21
N TYR A 54 26.30 -22.05 -5.17
CA TYR A 54 25.53 -21.64 -6.34
C TYR A 54 26.20 -20.47 -7.04
N LYS A 55 26.24 -20.51 -8.38
CA LYS A 55 26.72 -19.38 -9.17
C LYS A 55 25.73 -18.22 -9.04
N GLU A 56 26.24 -17.06 -8.65
CA GLU A 56 25.46 -15.84 -8.61
C GLU A 56 24.93 -15.48 -10.02
N ALA A 57 23.79 -14.79 -10.04
CA ALA A 57 23.26 -14.22 -11.26
C ALA A 57 24.11 -12.99 -11.61
N PRO A 58 24.65 -12.92 -12.84
CA PRO A 58 25.49 -11.79 -13.20
C PRO A 58 24.68 -10.50 -13.22
N THR A 59 25.28 -9.41 -12.74
CA THR A 59 24.62 -8.09 -12.62
C THR A 59 24.02 -7.61 -13.93
N TRP A 60 24.61 -8.00 -15.08
CA TRP A 60 24.11 -7.61 -16.39
C TRP A 60 22.69 -8.13 -16.68
N TRP A 61 22.24 -9.26 -16.12
CA TRP A 61 20.85 -9.75 -16.28
C TRP A 61 19.83 -8.78 -15.67
N TYR A 62 20.16 -8.21 -14.51
CA TYR A 62 19.30 -7.21 -13.87
C TYR A 62 19.35 -5.88 -14.61
N MET A 63 20.53 -5.48 -15.11
CA MET A 63 20.68 -4.24 -15.87
C MET A 63 19.98 -4.28 -17.22
N THR A 64 20.03 -5.41 -17.94
CA THR A 64 19.30 -5.57 -19.20
C THR A 64 17.80 -5.58 -18.97
N LEU A 65 17.32 -6.29 -17.94
CA LEU A 65 15.90 -6.28 -17.59
C LEU A 65 15.43 -4.85 -17.23
N PHE A 66 16.20 -4.12 -16.44
CA PHE A 66 15.93 -2.73 -16.10
C PHE A 66 15.85 -1.85 -17.36
N ALA A 67 16.83 -1.96 -18.26
CA ALA A 67 16.85 -1.19 -19.51
C ALA A 67 15.66 -1.52 -20.41
N VAL A 68 15.31 -2.79 -20.57
CA VAL A 68 14.15 -3.22 -21.37
C VAL A 68 12.85 -2.67 -20.79
N MET A 69 12.66 -2.77 -19.47
CA MET A 69 11.45 -2.25 -18.80
C MET A 69 11.37 -0.73 -18.84
N LEU A 70 12.52 -0.04 -18.74
CA LEU A 70 12.60 1.41 -18.90
C LEU A 70 12.15 1.83 -20.31
N LEU A 71 12.63 1.14 -21.35
CA LEU A 71 12.27 1.42 -22.75
C LEU A 71 10.79 1.15 -23.02
N ILE A 72 10.24 0.04 -22.51
CA ILE A 72 8.81 -0.24 -22.61
C ILE A 72 8.00 0.86 -21.89
N GLY A 73 8.44 1.32 -20.72
CA GLY A 73 7.80 2.42 -20.00
C GLY A 73 7.84 3.75 -20.78
N PHE A 74 8.94 4.07 -21.45
CA PHE A 74 8.99 5.23 -22.34
C PHE A 74 8.07 5.08 -23.54
N TYR A 75 8.00 3.88 -24.13
CA TYR A 75 7.11 3.60 -25.25
C TYR A 75 5.63 3.75 -24.86
N THR A 76 5.23 3.30 -23.67
CA THR A 76 3.83 3.47 -23.22
C THR A 76 3.50 4.94 -22.93
N VAL A 77 4.44 5.72 -22.39
CA VAL A 77 4.25 7.15 -22.11
C VAL A 77 4.19 7.97 -23.40
N LEU A 78 5.09 7.74 -24.36
CA LEU A 78 5.20 8.52 -25.59
C LEU A 78 4.30 8.02 -26.72
N GLY A 79 4.05 6.71 -26.79
CA GLY A 79 3.33 6.07 -27.88
C GLY A 79 1.80 6.07 -27.70
N TYR A 80 1.31 6.16 -26.47
CA TYR A 80 -0.13 6.28 -26.18
C TYR A 80 -0.46 7.70 -25.71
N PRO A 81 -1.70 8.19 -25.96
CA PRO A 81 -2.15 9.53 -25.54
C PRO A 81 -2.42 9.56 -24.02
N THR A 82 -1.42 9.18 -23.21
CA THR A 82 -1.43 9.23 -21.75
C THR A 82 -1.32 10.66 -21.23
N ASN A 83 -0.98 11.61 -22.11
CA ASN A 83 -0.65 12.98 -21.78
C ASN A 83 0.47 13.08 -20.71
N LEU A 84 1.24 12.04 -20.41
CA LEU A 84 2.32 12.19 -19.42
C LEU A 84 3.56 12.80 -20.07
N SER A 85 4.24 13.73 -19.39
CA SER A 85 5.55 14.19 -19.85
C SER A 85 6.62 13.13 -19.59
N TRP A 86 7.61 13.02 -20.48
CA TRP A 86 8.64 11.99 -20.38
C TRP A 86 9.55 12.15 -19.15
N TRP A 87 9.82 13.39 -18.72
CA TRP A 87 10.57 13.69 -17.50
C TRP A 87 9.82 13.27 -16.23
N ALA A 88 8.48 13.35 -16.24
CA ALA A 88 7.66 12.90 -15.12
C ALA A 88 7.85 11.41 -14.86
N PHE A 89 8.01 10.58 -15.90
CA PHE A 89 8.31 9.16 -15.73
C PHE A 89 9.65 8.91 -15.02
N LEU A 90 10.71 9.64 -15.38
CA LEU A 90 12.02 9.52 -14.73
C LEU A 90 11.98 9.99 -13.26
N LEU A 91 11.25 11.06 -12.97
CA LEU A 91 11.02 11.52 -11.60
C LEU A 91 10.33 10.43 -10.77
N ALA A 92 9.43 9.65 -11.36
CA ALA A 92 8.67 8.62 -10.65
C ALA A 92 9.63 7.54 -10.18
N ILE A 93 10.50 7.09 -11.10
CA ILE A 93 11.55 6.11 -10.83
C ILE A 93 12.48 6.60 -9.73
N ALA A 94 12.89 7.87 -9.78
CA ALA A 94 13.76 8.46 -8.76
C ALA A 94 13.09 8.47 -7.36
N ILE A 95 11.83 8.87 -7.27
CA ILE A 95 11.06 8.87 -6.01
C ILE A 95 10.90 7.44 -5.50
N SER A 96 10.48 6.50 -6.35
CA SER A 96 10.31 5.09 -5.97
C SER A 96 11.63 4.48 -5.48
N PHE A 97 12.74 4.77 -6.17
CA PHE A 97 14.07 4.32 -5.74
C PHE A 97 14.43 4.86 -4.35
N GLY A 98 14.30 6.18 -4.13
CA GLY A 98 14.64 6.81 -2.85
C GLY A 98 13.80 6.32 -1.67
N PHE A 99 12.50 6.12 -1.87
CA PHE A 99 11.59 5.67 -0.81
C PHE A 99 11.54 4.15 -0.64
N SER A 100 12.06 3.37 -1.60
CA SER A 100 12.10 1.90 -1.48
C SER A 100 12.85 1.44 -0.23
N LEU A 101 13.97 2.10 0.11
CA LEU A 101 14.79 1.70 1.25
C LEU A 101 14.08 1.97 2.60
N PRO A 102 13.60 3.19 2.92
CA PRO A 102 12.83 3.43 4.15
C PRO A 102 11.60 2.54 4.27
N ILE A 103 10.79 2.43 3.21
CA ILE A 103 9.57 1.62 3.23
C ILE A 103 9.94 0.15 3.47
N GLY A 104 10.99 -0.35 2.81
CA GLY A 104 11.47 -1.72 2.99
C GLY A 104 11.94 -2.03 4.40
N ILE A 105 12.60 -1.09 5.07
CA ILE A 105 13.02 -1.26 6.48
C ILE A 105 11.79 -1.36 7.39
N ILE A 106 10.82 -0.45 7.24
CA ILE A 106 9.60 -0.49 8.06
C ILE A 106 8.80 -1.75 7.77
N GLN A 107 8.63 -2.12 6.51
CA GLN A 107 7.95 -3.36 6.13
C GLN A 107 8.66 -4.58 6.71
N ALA A 108 9.99 -4.62 6.72
CA ALA A 108 10.75 -5.73 7.29
C ALA A 108 10.58 -5.88 8.81
N VAL A 109 10.36 -4.77 9.53
CA VAL A 109 10.21 -4.77 11.01
C VAL A 109 8.75 -4.96 11.43
N THR A 110 7.82 -4.32 10.74
CA THR A 110 6.40 -4.24 11.13
C THR A 110 5.48 -5.13 10.30
N ASN A 111 5.98 -5.70 9.20
CA ASN A 111 5.18 -6.42 8.20
C ASN A 111 4.04 -5.60 7.58
N THR A 112 4.11 -4.25 7.66
CA THR A 112 3.14 -3.34 7.05
C THR A 112 3.82 -2.49 5.99
N GLN A 113 3.25 -2.45 4.79
CA GLN A 113 3.76 -1.65 3.68
C GLN A 113 3.02 -0.32 3.64
N ILE A 114 3.76 0.79 3.78
CA ILE A 114 3.21 2.14 3.63
C ILE A 114 3.11 2.44 2.13
N GLY A 115 1.91 2.82 1.68
CA GLY A 115 1.65 3.15 0.28
C GLY A 115 2.29 4.49 -0.12
N LEU A 116 2.96 4.49 -1.28
CA LEU A 116 3.61 5.69 -1.83
C LEU A 116 2.71 6.46 -2.82
N ASN A 117 1.58 5.86 -3.20
CA ASN A 117 0.67 6.38 -4.24
C ASN A 117 0.24 7.82 -3.97
N VAL A 118 -0.17 8.14 -2.74
CA VAL A 118 -0.62 9.48 -2.32
C VAL A 118 0.50 10.53 -2.43
N LEU A 119 1.75 10.17 -2.12
CA LEU A 119 2.88 11.11 -2.26
C LEU A 119 3.16 11.43 -3.72
N THR A 120 3.17 10.40 -4.57
CA THR A 120 3.40 10.58 -6.00
C THR A 120 2.27 11.37 -6.62
N GLU A 121 1.02 11.06 -6.30
CA GLU A 121 -0.18 11.81 -6.65
C GLU A 121 -0.04 13.29 -6.30
N PHE A 122 0.37 13.58 -5.07
CA PHE A 122 0.56 14.93 -4.57
C PHE A 122 1.65 15.71 -5.35
N ILE A 123 2.83 15.10 -5.54
CA ILE A 123 3.95 15.74 -6.26
C ILE A 123 3.58 15.99 -7.73
N TYR A 124 2.99 14.99 -8.40
CA TYR A 124 2.59 15.12 -9.81
C TYR A 124 1.45 16.09 -10.02
N GLY A 125 0.50 16.14 -9.09
CA GLY A 125 -0.59 17.10 -9.17
C GLY A 125 -0.10 18.54 -9.17
N TYR A 126 0.99 18.85 -8.44
CA TYR A 126 1.61 20.18 -8.49
C TYR A 126 2.44 20.41 -9.76
N LEU A 127 3.14 19.38 -10.24
CA LEU A 127 4.06 19.51 -11.37
C LEU A 127 3.35 19.54 -12.72
N GLN A 128 2.25 18.79 -12.87
CA GLN A 128 1.48 18.67 -14.09
C GLN A 128 -0.02 18.49 -13.80
N PRO A 129 -0.73 19.57 -13.42
CA PRO A 129 -2.16 19.51 -13.17
C PRO A 129 -2.95 19.19 -14.45
N GLY A 130 -4.06 18.46 -14.30
CA GLY A 130 -5.02 18.16 -15.37
C GLY A 130 -4.82 16.82 -16.09
N ARG A 131 -3.96 15.92 -15.59
CA ARG A 131 -3.60 14.67 -16.29
C ARG A 131 -3.62 13.44 -15.34
N PRO A 132 -4.64 12.56 -15.42
CA PRO A 132 -4.96 11.60 -14.36
C PRO A 132 -4.21 10.25 -14.33
N LEU A 133 -3.24 9.98 -15.22
CA LEU A 133 -2.81 8.59 -15.53
C LEU A 133 -1.51 8.08 -14.88
N ALA A 134 -0.93 8.75 -13.89
CA ALA A 134 0.49 8.56 -13.56
C ALA A 134 0.82 7.67 -12.34
N LEU A 135 0.20 6.49 -12.09
CA LEU A 135 0.28 5.89 -10.74
C LEU A 135 0.35 4.36 -10.66
N MET A 136 1.56 3.78 -10.73
CA MET A 136 1.84 2.39 -10.34
C MET A 136 3.32 2.24 -9.93
N MET A 137 3.71 2.44 -8.66
CA MET A 137 5.10 2.24 -8.21
C MET A 137 5.26 1.55 -6.85
N ALA A 138 4.86 0.27 -6.78
CA ALA A 138 5.03 -0.53 -5.56
C ALA A 138 5.53 -1.97 -5.79
N GLN A 139 6.30 -2.23 -6.85
CA GLN A 139 6.70 -3.61 -7.20
C GLN A 139 8.12 -4.00 -6.74
N SER A 140 9.00 -3.03 -6.46
CA SER A 140 10.40 -3.30 -6.08
C SER A 140 10.55 -4.05 -4.76
N LEU A 141 9.70 -3.76 -3.77
CA LEU A 141 9.75 -4.39 -2.45
C LEU A 141 9.38 -5.87 -2.48
N ARG A 142 8.41 -6.25 -3.32
CA ARG A 142 8.04 -7.66 -3.51
C ARG A 142 9.19 -8.46 -4.13
N PHE A 143 9.85 -7.88 -5.12
CA PHE A 143 11.03 -8.48 -5.73
C PHE A 143 12.17 -8.72 -4.71
N VAL A 144 12.46 -7.75 -3.84
CA VAL A 144 13.46 -7.91 -2.76
C VAL A 144 13.01 -8.98 -1.75
N SER A 145 11.73 -9.03 -1.40
CA SER A 145 11.16 -10.07 -0.53
C SER A 145 11.37 -11.47 -1.10
N ASP A 146 11.13 -11.66 -2.39
CA ASP A 146 11.30 -12.94 -3.07
C ASP A 146 12.77 -13.36 -3.14
N LEU A 147 13.69 -12.42 -3.40
CA LEU A 147 15.13 -12.71 -3.36
C LEU A 147 15.58 -13.18 -1.97
N LYS A 148 15.06 -12.54 -0.91
CA LYS A 148 15.35 -12.93 0.47
C LYS A 148 14.77 -14.31 0.79
N PHE A 149 13.55 -14.59 0.34
CA PHE A 149 12.93 -15.90 0.44
C PHE A 149 13.76 -16.98 -0.26
N GLY A 150 14.20 -16.74 -1.50
CA GLY A 150 15.07 -17.63 -2.26
C GLY A 150 16.39 -17.92 -1.55
N HIS A 151 16.99 -16.89 -0.94
CA HIS A 151 18.21 -17.04 -0.14
C HIS A 151 17.99 -17.92 1.11
N TYR A 152 16.85 -17.77 1.80
CA TYR A 152 16.52 -18.63 2.95
C TYR A 152 16.13 -20.05 2.56
N MET A 153 15.52 -20.25 1.39
CA MET A 153 15.14 -21.57 0.87
C MET A 153 16.27 -22.26 0.09
N LYS A 154 17.43 -21.60 -0.04
CA LYS A 154 18.63 -22.10 -0.73
C LYS A 154 18.35 -22.43 -2.20
N ILE A 155 17.50 -21.62 -2.83
CA ILE A 155 17.19 -21.77 -4.25
C ILE A 155 18.27 -21.03 -5.06
N PRO A 156 18.83 -21.64 -6.14
CA PRO A 156 19.87 -21.00 -6.93
C PRO A 156 19.45 -19.61 -7.44
N PRO A 157 20.31 -18.57 -7.37
CA PRO A 157 19.94 -17.21 -7.78
C PRO A 157 19.49 -17.10 -9.24
N ARG A 158 20.10 -17.87 -10.15
CA ARG A 158 19.75 -17.88 -11.58
C ARG A 158 18.36 -18.46 -11.84
N THR A 159 17.97 -19.50 -11.12
CA THR A 159 16.64 -20.09 -11.27
C THR A 159 15.58 -19.19 -10.64
N MET A 160 15.89 -18.51 -9.53
CA MET A 160 15.00 -17.49 -8.95
C MET A 160 14.75 -16.32 -9.90
N PHE A 161 15.80 -15.80 -10.54
CA PHE A 161 15.65 -14.74 -11.54
C PHE A 161 14.73 -15.17 -12.69
N LEU A 162 15.00 -16.33 -13.29
CA LEU A 162 14.19 -16.83 -14.41
C LEU A 162 12.73 -17.09 -13.98
N SER A 163 12.52 -17.69 -12.80
CA SER A 163 11.16 -17.97 -12.32
C SER A 163 10.36 -16.69 -12.09
N GLN A 164 10.99 -15.64 -11.57
CA GLN A 164 10.35 -14.34 -11.37
C GLN A 164 9.98 -13.69 -12.70
N VAL A 165 10.91 -13.66 -13.67
CA VAL A 165 10.67 -13.06 -14.99
C VAL A 165 9.54 -13.79 -15.72
N VAL A 166 9.56 -15.13 -15.72
CA VAL A 166 8.51 -15.94 -16.35
C VAL A 166 7.16 -15.76 -15.66
N ALA A 167 7.11 -15.84 -14.32
CA ALA A 167 5.87 -15.72 -13.57
C ALA A 167 5.25 -14.32 -13.69
N THR A 168 6.06 -13.26 -13.63
CA THR A 168 5.57 -11.88 -13.78
C THR A 168 5.06 -11.63 -15.20
N THR A 169 5.79 -12.07 -16.23
CA THR A 169 5.36 -11.97 -17.63
C THR A 169 4.02 -12.68 -17.84
N PHE A 170 3.90 -13.92 -17.36
CA PHE A 170 2.67 -14.70 -17.46
C PHE A 170 1.51 -14.05 -16.68
N SER A 171 1.78 -13.52 -15.49
CA SER A 171 0.78 -12.81 -14.69
C SER A 171 0.25 -11.56 -15.40
N CYS A 172 1.11 -10.78 -16.07
CA CYS A 172 0.69 -9.62 -16.86
C CYS A 172 -0.30 -10.02 -17.97
N PHE A 173 -0.01 -11.09 -18.72
CA PHE A 173 -0.92 -11.57 -19.76
C PHE A 173 -2.26 -12.05 -19.19
N ILE A 174 -2.24 -12.87 -18.14
CA ILE A 174 -3.47 -13.36 -17.51
C ILE A 174 -4.31 -12.21 -16.97
N GLN A 175 -3.70 -11.24 -16.29
CA GLN A 175 -4.43 -10.10 -15.74
C GLN A 175 -5.15 -9.30 -16.83
N ILE A 176 -4.49 -9.05 -17.96
CA ILE A 176 -5.10 -8.35 -19.10
C ILE A 176 -6.22 -9.18 -19.74
N VAL A 177 -6.02 -10.48 -19.90
CA VAL A 177 -7.03 -11.40 -20.47
C VAL A 177 -8.27 -11.45 -19.59
N VAL A 178 -8.09 -11.66 -18.28
CA VAL A 178 -9.19 -11.72 -17.31
C VAL A 178 -9.93 -10.38 -17.27
N LEU A 179 -9.21 -9.25 -17.22
CA LEU A 179 -9.84 -7.92 -17.23
C LEU A 179 -10.70 -7.71 -18.48
N ASN A 180 -10.16 -8.02 -19.67
CA ASN A 180 -10.91 -7.88 -20.92
C ASN A 180 -12.10 -8.82 -21.01
N LEU A 181 -11.96 -10.05 -20.49
CA LEU A 181 -13.05 -11.01 -20.45
C LEU A 181 -14.15 -10.53 -19.50
N SER A 182 -13.79 -10.07 -18.31
CA SER A 182 -14.75 -9.54 -17.33
C SER A 182 -15.53 -8.35 -17.89
N LEU A 183 -14.87 -7.39 -18.53
CA LEU A 183 -15.52 -6.22 -19.12
C LEU A 183 -16.43 -6.56 -20.32
N LYS A 184 -16.15 -7.63 -21.06
CA LYS A 184 -16.96 -8.04 -22.23
C LYS A 184 -18.11 -8.98 -21.86
N SER A 185 -17.91 -9.87 -20.90
CA SER A 185 -18.88 -10.92 -20.56
C SER A 185 -19.93 -10.47 -19.55
N ILE A 186 -19.64 -9.47 -18.71
CA ILE A 186 -20.56 -9.02 -17.67
C ILE A 186 -21.10 -7.62 -18.08
N PRO A 187 -22.40 -7.46 -18.36
CA PRO A 187 -22.98 -6.15 -18.60
C PRO A 187 -23.07 -5.36 -17.28
N GLY A 188 -22.61 -4.12 -17.25
CA GLY A 188 -22.69 -3.25 -16.06
C GLY A 188 -21.69 -3.58 -14.93
N VAL A 189 -20.50 -4.11 -15.26
CA VAL A 189 -19.42 -4.36 -14.27
C VAL A 189 -19.15 -3.10 -13.47
N CYS A 190 -19.12 -3.23 -12.14
CA CYS A 190 -18.92 -2.15 -11.16
C CYS A 190 -20.12 -1.21 -10.91
N GLU A 191 -21.27 -1.35 -11.58
CA GLU A 191 -22.43 -0.48 -11.40
C GLU A 191 -23.43 -1.01 -10.37
N GLN A 192 -23.79 -2.30 -10.44
CA GLN A 192 -24.78 -2.93 -9.56
C GLN A 192 -24.26 -4.25 -8.94
N PRO A 193 -24.68 -4.61 -7.71
CA PRO A 193 -24.40 -5.92 -7.14
C PRO A 193 -24.94 -7.02 -8.07
N PRO A 194 -24.23 -8.15 -8.24
CA PRO A 194 -23.22 -8.70 -7.33
C PRO A 194 -21.77 -8.25 -7.55
N PHE A 195 -21.45 -7.55 -8.65
CA PHE A 195 -20.08 -7.18 -9.01
C PHE A 195 -19.72 -5.75 -8.62
N THR A 196 -19.18 -5.58 -7.40
CA THR A 196 -18.72 -4.27 -6.91
C THR A 196 -17.21 -4.09 -7.08
N CYS A 197 -16.78 -2.89 -7.48
CA CYS A 197 -15.37 -2.56 -7.69
C CYS A 197 -14.90 -1.44 -6.73
N PRO A 198 -14.84 -1.71 -5.42
CA PRO A 198 -14.51 -0.70 -4.42
C PRO A 198 -13.10 -0.14 -4.64
N GLY A 199 -12.11 -0.99 -4.96
CA GLY A 199 -10.76 -0.55 -5.28
C GLY A 199 -10.72 0.37 -6.52
N GLY A 200 -11.36 -0.03 -7.61
CA GLY A 200 -11.43 0.76 -8.85
C GLY A 200 -12.08 2.13 -8.64
N ARG A 201 -13.14 2.20 -7.83
CA ARG A 201 -13.80 3.47 -7.46
C ARG A 201 -12.88 4.39 -6.65
N VAL A 202 -12.14 3.86 -5.69
CA VAL A 202 -11.17 4.66 -4.90
C VAL A 202 -10.03 5.16 -5.78
N PHE A 203 -9.49 4.32 -6.68
CA PHE A 203 -8.46 4.75 -7.63
C PHE A 203 -8.96 5.83 -8.60
N PHE A 204 -10.19 5.70 -9.09
CA PHE A 204 -10.82 6.71 -9.94
C PHE A 204 -11.06 8.02 -9.18
N ALA A 205 -11.55 7.97 -7.95
CA ALA A 205 -11.70 9.17 -7.12
C ALA A 205 -10.35 9.87 -6.89
N ALA A 206 -9.30 9.12 -6.54
CA ALA A 206 -7.97 9.65 -6.35
C ALA A 206 -7.40 10.32 -7.62
N SER A 207 -7.61 9.72 -8.80
CA SER A 207 -7.13 10.30 -10.06
C SER A 207 -7.86 11.60 -10.43
N VAL A 208 -9.13 11.76 -10.06
CA VAL A 208 -9.87 13.01 -10.22
C VAL A 208 -9.34 14.10 -9.28
N ILE A 209 -9.08 13.77 -8.01
CA ILE A 209 -8.63 14.73 -7.00
C ILE A 209 -7.21 15.23 -7.30
N TRP A 210 -6.26 14.30 -7.44
CA TRP A 210 -4.86 14.66 -7.62
C TRP A 210 -4.50 14.95 -9.06
N GLY A 211 -5.12 14.25 -10.01
CA GLY A 211 -4.83 14.37 -11.43
C GLY A 211 -5.61 15.48 -12.11
N LEU A 212 -6.95 15.49 -12.00
CA LEU A 212 -7.80 16.42 -12.74
C LEU A 212 -7.92 17.80 -12.07
N LEU A 213 -8.28 17.85 -10.78
CA LEU A 213 -8.43 19.12 -10.04
C LEU A 213 -7.07 19.72 -9.69
N GLY A 214 -6.15 18.84 -9.26
CA GLY A 214 -4.82 19.20 -8.84
C GLY A 214 -4.78 19.75 -7.40
N PRO A 215 -3.69 19.51 -6.66
CA PRO A 215 -3.53 19.94 -5.28
C PRO A 215 -3.51 21.45 -5.09
N ALA A 216 -3.17 22.21 -6.13
CA ALA A 216 -3.17 23.67 -6.10
C ALA A 216 -4.57 24.26 -5.81
N ARG A 217 -5.66 23.60 -6.24
CA ARG A 217 -7.02 24.10 -6.00
C ARG A 217 -7.67 23.60 -4.73
N MET A 218 -7.18 22.51 -4.14
CA MET A 218 -7.76 21.92 -2.93
C MET A 218 -6.92 22.15 -1.68
N PHE A 219 -5.59 21.97 -1.78
CA PHE A 219 -4.68 21.94 -0.65
C PHE A 219 -3.84 23.22 -0.50
N SER A 220 -3.73 24.07 -1.52
CA SER A 220 -2.93 25.31 -1.46
C SER A 220 -3.34 26.24 -0.30
N PRO A 221 -2.42 27.02 0.31
CA PRO A 221 -2.76 27.96 1.38
C PRO A 221 -3.92 28.89 1.00
N GLY A 222 -4.97 28.92 1.81
CA GLY A 222 -6.21 29.66 1.54
C GLY A 222 -7.36 28.82 0.98
N GLN A 223 -7.11 27.56 0.61
CA GLN A 223 -8.15 26.62 0.15
C GLN A 223 -8.67 25.74 1.29
N VAL A 224 -9.84 25.12 1.07
CA VAL A 224 -10.64 24.37 2.07
C VAL A 224 -9.83 23.30 2.81
N TYR A 225 -8.89 22.63 2.13
CA TYR A 225 -8.11 21.52 2.69
C TYR A 225 -6.66 21.88 3.07
N SER A 226 -6.32 23.17 3.10
CA SER A 226 -4.97 23.64 3.47
C SER A 226 -4.51 23.19 4.86
N GLY A 227 -5.44 22.97 5.79
CA GLY A 227 -5.15 22.44 7.13
C GLY A 227 -4.51 21.06 7.13
N LEU A 228 -4.64 20.26 6.06
CA LEU A 228 -4.02 18.94 6.00
C LEU A 228 -2.48 19.00 5.95
N PHE A 229 -1.88 20.13 5.56
CA PHE A 229 -0.42 20.27 5.60
C PHE A 229 0.17 20.21 7.01
N VAL A 230 -0.64 20.51 8.04
CA VAL A 230 -0.25 20.35 9.44
C VAL A 230 0.13 18.89 9.73
N PHE A 231 -0.46 17.92 9.03
CA PHE A 231 -0.11 16.51 9.22
C PHE A 231 1.30 16.15 8.77
N PHE A 232 1.90 16.85 7.80
CA PHE A 232 3.33 16.66 7.48
C PHE A 232 4.22 17.08 8.65
N ILE A 233 3.89 18.20 9.30
CA ILE A 233 4.62 18.70 10.46
C ILE A 233 4.41 17.75 11.65
N LEU A 234 3.16 17.37 11.91
CA LEU A 234 2.81 16.41 12.95
C LEU A 234 3.55 15.09 12.75
N GLY A 235 3.56 14.56 11.53
CA GLY A 235 4.25 13.33 11.18
C GLY A 235 5.77 13.44 11.31
N ALA A 236 6.38 14.60 11.05
CA ALA A 236 7.80 14.81 11.28
C ALA A 236 8.15 14.94 12.77
N ILE A 237 7.32 15.62 13.57
CA ILE A 237 7.58 15.88 14.99
C ILE A 237 7.33 14.65 15.85
N THR A 238 6.25 13.90 15.59
CA THR A 238 5.85 12.74 16.41
C THR A 238 6.97 11.69 16.61
N PRO A 239 7.71 11.22 15.57
CA PRO A 239 8.82 10.28 15.77
C PRO A 239 9.98 10.90 16.56
N ILE A 240 10.24 12.20 16.45
CA ILE A 240 11.26 12.90 17.26
C ILE A 240 10.84 12.88 18.73
N VAL A 241 9.59 13.22 19.01
CA VAL A 241 9.04 13.18 20.37
C VAL A 241 9.13 11.77 20.95
N ILE A 242 8.66 10.75 20.22
CA ILE A 242 8.74 9.36 20.66
C ILE A 242 10.19 8.92 20.90
N TYR A 243 11.14 9.32 20.04
CA TYR A 243 12.54 9.00 20.20
C TYR A 243 13.15 9.62 21.47
N VAL A 244 12.90 10.90 21.71
CA VAL A 244 13.38 11.60 22.93
C VAL A 244 12.73 10.99 24.17
N LEU A 245 11.44 10.67 24.11
CA LEU A 245 10.70 10.10 25.22
C LEU A 245 11.18 8.68 25.56
N ALA A 246 11.45 7.86 24.55
CA ALA A 246 12.03 6.52 24.71
C ALA A 246 13.44 6.58 25.32
N LYS A 247 14.24 7.62 24.98
CA LYS A 247 15.57 7.84 25.56
C LYS A 247 15.50 8.32 27.02
N ARG A 248 14.54 9.18 27.35
CA ARG A 248 14.35 9.71 28.71
C ARG A 248 13.74 8.69 29.67
N TRP A 249 12.82 7.84 29.18
CA TRP A 249 12.16 6.81 29.99
C TRP A 249 12.30 5.42 29.38
N PRO A 250 13.47 4.77 29.51
CA PRO A 250 13.76 3.48 28.88
C PRO A 250 12.91 2.31 29.41
N ARG A 251 12.30 2.46 30.59
CA ARG A 251 11.39 1.46 31.20
C ARG A 251 9.92 1.63 30.79
N SER A 252 9.56 2.72 30.11
CA SER A 252 8.18 2.99 29.73
C SER A 252 7.76 2.18 28.48
N PRO A 253 6.46 1.89 28.29
CA PRO A 253 5.96 1.21 27.10
C PRO A 253 6.11 2.04 25.81
N VAL A 254 6.46 3.33 25.92
CA VAL A 254 6.67 4.25 24.80
C VAL A 254 7.71 3.74 23.81
N ARG A 255 8.68 2.93 24.26
CA ARG A 255 9.68 2.31 23.38
C ARG A 255 9.10 1.42 22.28
N TYR A 256 7.87 0.96 22.44
CA TYR A 256 7.19 0.10 21.47
C TYR A 256 6.34 0.88 20.46
N LEU A 257 6.21 2.20 20.63
CA LEU A 257 5.44 3.04 19.72
C LEU A 257 6.27 3.32 18.46
N MET A 258 5.68 3.06 17.31
CA MET A 258 6.25 3.40 16.01
C MET A 258 5.34 4.41 15.31
N ALA A 259 5.77 5.67 15.21
CA ALA A 259 4.99 6.73 14.58
C ALA A 259 4.51 6.39 13.15
N PRO A 260 5.37 5.81 12.27
CA PRO A 260 4.94 5.47 10.91
C PRO A 260 3.85 4.42 10.87
N LEU A 261 3.79 3.53 11.86
CA LEU A 261 2.74 2.52 11.97
C LEU A 261 1.42 3.12 12.49
N ILE A 262 1.50 4.09 13.42
CA ILE A 262 0.32 4.79 13.95
C ILE A 262 -0.40 5.55 12.83
N PHE A 263 0.35 6.29 12.01
CA PHE A 263 -0.23 7.04 10.90
C PHE A 263 -0.49 6.17 9.66
N GLY A 264 0.41 5.26 9.33
CA GLY A 264 0.30 4.39 8.15
C GLY A 264 -0.69 3.23 8.31
N GLY A 265 -1.06 2.87 9.54
CA GLY A 265 -2.02 1.79 9.81
C GLY A 265 -3.40 2.04 9.20
N ALA A 266 -3.81 3.30 9.08
CA ALA A 266 -5.09 3.69 8.47
C ALA A 266 -5.09 3.66 6.92
N GLY A 267 -4.00 3.24 6.28
CA GLY A 267 -3.83 3.33 4.82
C GLY A 267 -4.78 2.47 3.98
N ALA A 268 -5.54 1.55 4.57
CA ALA A 268 -6.57 0.77 3.87
C ALA A 268 -7.95 1.47 3.87
N ILE A 269 -8.10 2.59 4.58
CA ILE A 269 -9.32 3.41 4.58
C ILE A 269 -9.21 4.45 3.45
N PRO A 270 -10.13 4.49 2.48
CA PRO A 270 -11.05 3.44 2.01
C PRO A 270 -10.33 2.43 1.08
N PRO A 271 -10.88 1.20 0.86
CA PRO A 271 -12.27 0.78 1.10
C PRO A 271 -12.51 0.05 2.44
N ALA A 272 -11.49 -0.13 3.28
CA ALA A 272 -11.66 -0.84 4.54
C ALA A 272 -12.55 -0.04 5.50
N THR A 273 -13.59 -0.69 6.00
CA THR A 273 -14.52 -0.14 7.00
C THR A 273 -13.96 -0.27 8.42
N PRO A 274 -14.50 0.49 9.41
CA PRO A 274 -14.13 0.32 10.82
C PRO A 274 -14.27 -1.13 11.31
N LEU A 275 -15.24 -1.88 10.78
CA LEU A 275 -15.42 -3.30 11.10
C LEU A 275 -14.19 -4.14 10.71
N ASN A 276 -13.55 -3.84 9.58
CA ASN A 276 -12.33 -4.53 9.15
C ASN A 276 -11.19 -4.28 10.13
N TYR A 277 -11.02 -3.03 10.56
CA TYR A 277 -10.00 -2.63 11.53
C TYR A 277 -10.25 -3.19 12.93
N LEU A 278 -11.50 -3.18 13.39
CA LEU A 278 -11.89 -3.76 14.68
C LEU A 278 -11.69 -5.28 14.66
N SER A 279 -12.09 -5.96 13.59
CA SER A 279 -11.88 -7.41 13.45
C SER A 279 -10.39 -7.75 13.42
N TRP A 280 -9.60 -6.99 12.66
CA TRP A 280 -8.14 -7.11 12.63
C TRP A 280 -7.53 -6.91 14.02
N GLY A 281 -7.99 -5.88 14.75
CA GLY A 281 -7.56 -5.60 16.13
C GLY A 281 -7.94 -6.69 17.13
N ILE A 282 -9.15 -7.25 17.03
CA ILE A 282 -9.62 -8.36 17.88
C ILE A 282 -8.79 -9.62 17.62
N VAL A 283 -8.61 -10.01 16.36
CA VAL A 283 -7.79 -11.18 15.99
C VAL A 283 -6.35 -10.96 16.44
N GLY A 284 -5.80 -9.77 16.20
CA GLY A 284 -4.47 -9.38 16.67
C GLY A 284 -4.34 -9.51 18.20
N PHE A 285 -5.31 -9.02 18.97
CA PHE A 285 -5.31 -9.12 20.43
C PHE A 285 -5.42 -10.57 20.91
N VAL A 286 -6.32 -11.37 20.33
CA VAL A 286 -6.52 -12.77 20.71
C VAL A 286 -5.24 -13.57 20.45
N PHE A 287 -4.66 -13.50 19.25
CA PHE A 287 -3.48 -14.30 18.91
C PHE A 287 -2.18 -13.75 19.52
N GLN A 288 -1.99 -12.43 19.52
CA GLN A 288 -0.73 -11.81 19.93
C GLN A 288 -0.63 -11.52 21.43
N PHE A 289 -1.75 -11.29 22.12
CA PHE A 289 -1.76 -11.02 23.56
C PHE A 289 -2.26 -12.22 24.35
N TRP A 290 -3.44 -12.76 24.03
CA TRP A 290 -4.06 -13.81 24.85
C TRP A 290 -3.42 -15.19 24.64
N ILE A 291 -3.39 -15.68 23.41
CA ILE A 291 -2.83 -16.99 23.06
C ILE A 291 -1.32 -17.02 23.29
N LYS A 292 -0.61 -15.95 22.93
CA LYS A 292 0.84 -15.85 23.17
C LYS A 292 1.19 -15.94 24.66
N LYS A 293 0.41 -15.33 25.56
CA LYS A 293 0.64 -15.39 27.01
C LYS A 293 0.29 -16.75 27.61
N ARG A 294 -0.83 -17.34 27.20
CA ARG A 294 -1.33 -18.60 27.81
C ARG A 294 -0.71 -19.86 27.20
N HIS A 295 -0.46 -19.86 25.89
CA HIS A 295 -0.02 -21.02 25.11
C HIS A 295 1.19 -20.70 24.23
N PHE A 296 2.26 -20.17 24.83
CA PHE A 296 3.48 -19.75 24.12
C PHE A 296 4.13 -20.85 23.25
N ARG A 297 4.10 -22.11 23.72
CA ARG A 297 4.67 -23.27 22.99
C ARG A 297 3.93 -23.59 21.70
N TRP A 298 2.61 -23.37 21.67
CA TRP A 298 1.80 -23.51 20.47
C TRP A 298 2.04 -22.33 19.54
N TRP A 299 1.98 -21.11 20.08
CA TRP A 299 2.13 -19.88 19.31
C TRP A 299 3.46 -19.85 18.53
N THR A 300 4.57 -20.19 19.18
CA THR A 300 5.91 -20.16 18.56
C THR A 300 6.04 -21.16 17.39
N ARG A 301 5.34 -22.29 17.44
CA ARG A 301 5.45 -23.35 16.42
C ARG A 301 4.41 -23.24 15.30
N LEU A 302 3.17 -22.89 15.65
CA LEU A 302 2.02 -23.05 14.75
C LEU A 302 1.39 -21.74 14.33
N ASN A 303 1.63 -20.61 15.00
CA ASN A 303 0.91 -19.36 14.70
C ASN A 303 1.09 -18.90 13.24
N PHE A 304 2.31 -18.95 12.69
CA PHE A 304 2.55 -18.60 11.29
C PHE A 304 1.91 -19.60 10.32
N LEU A 305 1.92 -20.89 10.65
CA LEU A 305 1.27 -21.92 9.82
C LEU A 305 -0.25 -21.74 9.82
N THR A 306 -0.84 -21.43 10.98
CA THR A 306 -2.27 -21.11 11.11
C THR A 306 -2.63 -19.84 10.34
N SER A 307 -1.79 -18.80 10.39
CA SER A 307 -1.99 -17.58 9.58
C SER A 307 -2.04 -17.92 8.08
N SER A 308 -1.04 -18.67 7.57
CA SER A 308 -1.02 -19.08 6.17
C SER A 308 -2.20 -19.98 5.79
N ALA A 309 -2.65 -20.85 6.71
CA ALA A 309 -3.82 -21.71 6.50
C ALA A 309 -5.12 -20.90 6.42
N LEU A 310 -5.28 -19.85 7.24
CA LEU A 310 -6.45 -18.96 7.18
C LEU A 310 -6.47 -18.16 5.88
N ASP A 311 -5.33 -17.63 5.43
CA ASP A 311 -5.23 -16.89 4.16
C ASP A 311 -5.58 -17.77 2.96
N LEU A 312 -5.02 -18.98 2.91
CA LEU A 312 -5.29 -19.94 1.84
C LEU A 312 -6.73 -20.47 1.92
N GLY A 313 -7.24 -20.71 3.13
CA GLY A 313 -8.62 -21.12 3.37
C GLY A 313 -9.63 -20.08 2.88
N LEU A 314 -9.39 -18.80 3.15
CA LEU A 314 -10.21 -17.70 2.64
C LEU A 314 -10.21 -17.67 1.11
N ALA A 315 -9.03 -17.79 0.48
CA ALA A 315 -8.92 -17.77 -0.98
C ALA A 315 -9.67 -18.95 -1.64
N LEU A 316 -9.49 -20.17 -1.12
CA LEU A 316 -10.19 -21.36 -1.62
C LEU A 316 -11.70 -21.29 -1.38
N ALA A 317 -12.13 -20.84 -0.20
CA ALA A 317 -13.55 -20.66 0.11
C ALA A 317 -14.18 -19.61 -0.80
N THR A 318 -13.48 -18.51 -1.10
CA THR A 318 -13.97 -17.46 -2.00
C THR A 318 -14.14 -17.99 -3.42
N LEU A 319 -13.18 -18.76 -3.93
CA LEU A 319 -13.30 -19.42 -5.24
C LEU A 319 -14.46 -20.40 -5.27
N PHE A 320 -14.60 -21.24 -4.24
CA PHE A 320 -15.70 -22.18 -4.14
C PHE A 320 -17.06 -21.47 -4.13
N ILE A 321 -17.22 -20.44 -3.29
CA ILE A 321 -18.46 -19.66 -3.21
C ILE A 321 -18.77 -18.98 -4.55
N PHE A 322 -17.75 -18.41 -5.20
CA PHE A 322 -17.91 -17.74 -6.49
C PHE A 322 -18.41 -18.71 -7.56
N PHE A 323 -17.76 -19.87 -7.72
CA PHE A 323 -18.15 -20.84 -8.74
C PHE A 323 -19.45 -21.57 -8.41
N ALA A 324 -19.71 -21.89 -7.14
CA ALA A 324 -20.89 -22.66 -6.75
C ALA A 324 -22.17 -21.83 -6.63
N PHE A 325 -22.08 -20.57 -6.19
CA PHE A 325 -23.26 -19.74 -5.90
C PHE A 325 -23.31 -18.49 -6.78
N THR A 326 -22.27 -17.66 -6.76
CA THR A 326 -22.29 -16.34 -7.40
C THR A 326 -22.44 -16.42 -8.92
N LEU A 327 -21.74 -17.35 -9.57
CA LEU A 327 -21.85 -17.56 -11.02
C LEU A 327 -23.23 -18.12 -11.43
N HIS A 328 -23.86 -18.87 -10.54
CA HIS A 328 -25.19 -19.46 -10.75
C HIS A 328 -26.34 -18.55 -10.32
N GLY A 329 -26.06 -17.32 -9.88
CA GLY A 329 -27.08 -16.35 -9.44
C GLY A 329 -27.82 -16.77 -8.18
N VAL A 330 -27.22 -17.64 -7.35
CA VAL A 330 -27.82 -18.05 -6.07
C VAL A 330 -27.51 -16.99 -5.03
N ASP A 331 -28.56 -16.38 -4.49
CA ASP A 331 -28.43 -15.39 -3.43
C ASP A 331 -27.88 -16.02 -2.13
N PRO A 332 -26.97 -15.32 -1.43
CA PRO A 332 -26.48 -15.79 -0.14
C PRO A 332 -27.63 -15.86 0.87
N PRO A 333 -27.54 -16.74 1.89
CA PRO A 333 -28.55 -16.81 2.94
C PRO A 333 -28.72 -15.43 3.60
N SER A 334 -29.96 -15.02 3.80
CA SER A 334 -30.28 -13.78 4.50
C SER A 334 -30.16 -14.00 6.00
N TRP A 335 -29.16 -13.38 6.61
CA TRP A 335 -28.96 -13.39 8.05
C TRP A 335 -28.51 -12.01 8.50
N TRP A 336 -28.56 -11.78 9.81
CA TRP A 336 -28.32 -10.47 10.42
C TRP A 336 -27.02 -9.81 9.92
N GLY A 337 -25.92 -10.57 9.78
CA GLY A 337 -24.63 -10.03 9.34
C GLY A 337 -24.55 -9.61 7.86
N ASN A 338 -25.40 -10.17 6.98
CA ASN A 338 -25.50 -9.71 5.59
C ASN A 338 -26.44 -8.51 5.45
N ASN A 339 -27.55 -8.51 6.20
CA ASN A 339 -28.60 -7.51 6.04
C ASN A 339 -28.31 -6.20 6.77
N ILE A 340 -27.55 -6.23 7.87
CA ILE A 340 -27.33 -5.02 8.66
C ILE A 340 -26.41 -4.01 7.97
N VAL A 341 -25.52 -4.48 7.10
CA VAL A 341 -24.59 -3.60 6.37
C VAL A 341 -25.39 -2.66 5.46
N THR A 342 -26.44 -3.15 4.80
CA THR A 342 -27.27 -2.37 3.88
C THR A 342 -28.28 -1.45 4.57
N SER A 343 -28.61 -1.70 5.85
CA SER A 343 -29.53 -0.87 6.63
C SER A 343 -28.87 0.31 7.34
N THR A 344 -27.54 0.43 7.26
CA THR A 344 -26.80 1.53 7.91
C THR A 344 -27.06 2.87 7.22
N MET A 345 -27.17 3.95 8.00
CA MET A 345 -27.37 5.32 7.46
C MET A 345 -26.26 5.74 6.47
N ASP A 346 -25.04 5.22 6.63
CA ASP A 346 -23.91 5.45 5.72
C ASP A 346 -24.16 4.86 4.32
N VAL A 347 -24.84 3.70 4.24
CA VAL A 347 -25.17 3.06 2.96
C VAL A 347 -26.43 3.68 2.36
N GLN A 348 -27.37 4.08 3.20
CA GLN A 348 -28.61 4.74 2.77
C GLN A 348 -28.42 6.23 2.41
N GLY A 349 -27.23 6.79 2.66
CA GLY A 349 -26.91 8.19 2.35
C GLY A 349 -27.69 9.19 3.20
N THR A 350 -28.32 8.75 4.30
CA THR A 350 -29.12 9.59 5.20
C THR A 350 -28.28 10.23 6.31
N ALA A 351 -27.00 9.87 6.42
CA ALA A 351 -26.03 10.46 7.33
C ALA A 351 -25.50 11.83 6.84
N ILE A 352 -26.39 12.77 6.52
CA ILE A 352 -26.04 14.13 6.09
C ILE A 352 -26.29 15.10 7.25
N GLN A 353 -25.25 15.74 7.78
CA GLN A 353 -25.36 16.68 8.90
C GLN A 353 -25.76 18.11 8.48
N ALA A 354 -25.54 18.50 7.23
CA ALA A 354 -25.88 19.85 6.74
C ALA A 354 -26.19 19.84 5.24
N HIS A 355 -27.27 20.51 4.86
CA HIS A 355 -27.57 20.87 3.48
C HIS A 355 -27.18 22.33 3.26
N VAL A 356 -26.66 22.64 2.07
CA VAL A 356 -26.47 24.04 1.67
C VAL A 356 -27.85 24.61 1.32
N PRO A 357 -28.25 25.75 1.86
CA PRO A 357 -29.42 26.48 1.41
C PRO A 357 -29.34 26.78 -0.09
N ASP A 358 -30.48 26.83 -0.78
CA ASP A 358 -30.53 27.20 -2.20
C ASP A 358 -29.87 28.58 -2.42
N GLY A 359 -28.73 28.58 -3.15
CA GLY A 359 -27.98 29.80 -3.50
C GLY A 359 -26.62 29.93 -2.81
N GLU A 360 -26.36 29.20 -1.73
CA GLU A 360 -25.02 29.11 -1.12
C GLU A 360 -24.19 28.01 -1.82
N ARG A 361 -22.86 28.12 -1.77
CA ARG A 361 -21.93 27.16 -2.36
C ARG A 361 -20.94 26.68 -1.29
N PHE A 362 -20.57 25.39 -1.34
CA PHE A 362 -19.42 24.91 -0.58
C PHE A 362 -18.12 25.32 -1.30
N GLY A 363 -17.31 26.15 -0.64
CA GLY A 363 -16.00 26.59 -1.13
C GLY A 363 -15.83 28.11 -1.08
N PRO A 364 -14.60 28.62 -1.33
CA PRO A 364 -14.36 30.06 -1.38
C PRO A 364 -15.12 30.72 -2.54
N GLU A 365 -15.51 32.00 -2.37
CA GLU A 365 -16.24 32.76 -3.40
C GLU A 365 -15.43 32.95 -4.69
N ASN A 366 -14.10 32.90 -4.61
CA ASN A 366 -13.18 33.01 -5.73
C ASN A 366 -12.20 31.81 -5.74
N TRP A 367 -12.02 31.19 -6.92
CA TRP A 367 -11.17 30.00 -7.14
C TRP A 367 -9.82 30.31 -7.76
#